data_AF-A0A6M0JED4-F1
#
_entry.id   AF-A0A6M0JED4-F1
#
_cell.length_a   1.000
_cell.length_b   1.000
_cell.length_c   1.000
_cell.angle_alpha   90.00
_cell.angle_beta   90.00
_cell.angle_gamma   90.00
#
_symmetry.space_group_name_H-M   'P 1'
#
loop_
_entity.id
_entity.type
_entity.pdbx_description
1 polymer ?
#
loop_
_entity_poly.entity_id
_entity_poly.type
_entity_poly.pdbx_seq_one_letter_code
_entity_poly.pdbx_strand_id
1 'polypeptide(L)' 'MWESNVIAIPKQLINSQIKSPQVFLIDHENNNRGLTDTNEALQLAESLELDLVLVSEGKEA' A
#
# COMPACT_ATOMS: atom_id res chain seq x y z
N MET A 1 37.49 13.02 3.46
CA MET A 1 36.58 11.87 3.36
C MET A 1 35.26 12.32 3.96
N TRP A 2 34.32 12.78 3.14
CA TRP A 2 32.95 13.04 3.59
C TRP A 2 32.15 11.79 3.24
N GLU A 3 31.63 11.10 4.25
CA GLU A 3 30.77 9.95 4.02
C GLU A 3 29.48 10.44 3.37
N SER A 4 29.18 9.91 2.19
CA SER A 4 27.88 10.12 1.55
C SER A 4 26.85 9.35 2.37
N ASN A 5 26.04 10.04 3.16
CA ASN A 5 24.87 9.44 3.80
C ASN A 5 23.88 9.04 2.71
N VAL A 6 23.90 7.77 2.32
CA VAL A 6 22.86 7.18 1.48
C VAL A 6 21.60 7.07 2.32
N ILE A 7 20.63 7.97 2.11
CA ILE A 7 19.31 7.86 2.71
C ILE A 7 18.59 6.71 1.99
N ALA A 8 18.48 5.56 2.64
CA ALA A 8 17.66 4.47 2.15
C ALA A 8 16.18 4.87 2.23
N ILE A 9 15.54 5.11 1.09
CA ILE A 9 14.09 5.28 1.03
C ILE A 9 13.49 3.87 1.12
N PRO A 10 12.67 3.55 2.14
CA PRO A 10 12.04 2.25 2.23
C PRO A 10 11.19 2.03 0.98
N LYS A 11 11.37 0.87 0.34
CA LYS A 11 10.63 0.51 -0.86
C LYS A 11 9.16 0.35 -0.50
N GLN A 12 8.31 1.17 -1.10
CA GLN A 12 6.87 1.05 -0.94
C GLN A 12 6.33 -0.14 -1.76
N LEU A 13 5.48 -0.96 -1.14
CA LEU A 13 4.82 -2.07 -1.81
C LEU A 13 3.59 -1.56 -2.57
N ILE A 14 3.46 -1.99 -3.82
CA ILE A 14 2.31 -1.67 -4.68
C ILE A 14 1.71 -2.93 -5.29
N ASN A 15 0.40 -2.90 -5.52
CA ASN A 15 -0.33 -3.90 -6.29
C ASN A 15 0.03 -5.35 -5.89
N SER A 16 0.50 -6.14 -6.85
CA SER A 16 0.87 -7.55 -6.67
C SER A 16 2.03 -7.79 -5.69
N GLN A 17 2.74 -6.76 -5.25
CA GLN A 17 3.77 -6.86 -4.21
C GLN A 17 3.16 -7.00 -2.81
N ILE A 18 1.91 -6.58 -2.62
CA ILE A 18 1.17 -6.73 -1.36
C ILE A 18 0.71 -8.18 -1.24
N LYS A 19 1.15 -8.87 -0.18
CA LYS A 19 0.89 -10.31 0.04
C LYS A 19 -0.13 -10.60 1.14
N SER A 20 -0.48 -9.61 1.96
CA SER A 20 -1.53 -9.77 2.97
C SER A 20 -2.86 -10.08 2.29
N PRO A 21 -3.66 -11.03 2.80
CA PRO A 21 -4.95 -11.37 2.22
C PRO A 21 -6.00 -10.27 2.38
N GLN A 22 -5.86 -9.45 3.43
CA GLN A 22 -6.76 -8.34 3.74
C GLN A 22 -5.95 -7.08 4.08
N VAL A 23 -6.53 -5.92 3.78
CA VAL A 23 -5.97 -4.60 4.04
C VAL A 23 -7.03 -3.66 4.61
N PHE A 24 -6.61 -2.67 5.39
CA PHE A 24 -7.46 -1.51 5.66
C PHE A 24 -7.32 -0.53 4.49
N LEU A 25 -8.41 -0.30 3.75
CA LEU A 25 -8.40 0.48 2.51
C LEU A 25 -8.82 1.93 2.75
N ILE A 26 -7.99 2.85 2.27
CA ILE A 26 -8.34 4.27 2.08
C ILE A 26 -8.38 4.48 0.56
N ASP A 27 -9.51 4.95 0.03
CA ASP A 27 -9.64 5.19 -1.41
C ASP A 27 -9.14 6.59 -1.83
N HIS A 28 -9.17 6.83 -3.14
CA HIS A 28 -8.71 8.08 -3.77
C HIS A 28 -9.55 9.32 -3.41
N GLU A 29 -10.78 9.13 -2.90
CA GLU A 29 -11.64 10.21 -2.41
C GLU A 29 -11.45 10.44 -0.90
N ASN A 30 -10.42 9.82 -0.30
CA ASN A 30 -10.12 9.86 1.13
C ASN A 30 -11.20 9.20 2.01
N ASN A 31 -11.99 8.28 1.46
CA ASN A 31 -12.91 7.47 2.24
C ASN A 31 -12.18 6.27 2.87
N ASN A 32 -12.38 6.07 4.17
CA ASN A 32 -11.95 4.85 4.85
C ASN A 32 -12.99 3.75 4.62
N ARG A 33 -12.64 2.75 3.81
CA ARG A 33 -13.51 1.61 3.47
C ARG A 33 -13.40 0.47 4.49
N GLY A 34 -12.54 0.59 5.48
CA GLY A 34 -12.32 -0.42 6.51
C GLY A 34 -11.52 -1.60 5.98
N LEU A 35 -11.69 -2.76 6.64
CA LEU A 35 -11.04 -4.01 6.24
C LEU A 35 -11.66 -4.51 4.93
N THR A 36 -10.82 -4.80 3.94
CA THR A 36 -11.21 -5.23 2.60
C THR A 36 -10.27 -6.34 2.13
N ASP A 37 -10.79 -7.29 1.35
CA ASP A 37 -9.94 -8.31 0.74
C ASP A 37 -9.00 -7.64 -0.28
N THR A 38 -7.72 -8.00 -0.25
CA THR A 38 -6.70 -7.35 -1.09
C THR A 38 -7.03 -7.47 -2.58
N ASN A 39 -7.67 -8.57 -3.00
CA ASN A 39 -8.10 -8.75 -4.39
C ASN A 39 -9.19 -7.76 -4.80
N GLU A 40 -10.14 -7.44 -3.92
CA GLU A 40 -11.18 -6.44 -4.19
C GLU A 40 -10.57 -5.03 -4.26
N ALA A 41 -9.61 -4.74 -3.37
CA ALA A 41 -8.87 -3.48 -3.40
C ALA A 41 -8.05 -3.32 -4.69
N LEU A 42 -7.43 -4.39 -5.19
CA LEU A 42 -6.72 -4.41 -6.46
C LEU A 42 -7.67 -4.17 -7.64
N GLN A 43 -8.82 -4.84 -7.68
CA GLN A 43 -9.83 -4.65 -8.72
C GLN A 43 -10.37 -3.22 -8.74
N LEU A 44 -10.60 -2.62 -7.56
CA LEU A 44 -11.00 -1.22 -7.46
C LEU A 44 -9.93 -0.31 -8.05
N ALA A 45 -8.67 -0.48 -7.65
CA ALA A 45 -7.55 0.31 -8.17
C ALA A 45 -7.44 0.18 -9.70
N GLU A 46 -7.50 -1.05 -10.24
CA GLU A 46 -7.47 -1.31 -11.67
C GLU A 46 -8.63 -0.64 -12.41
N SER A 47 -9.86 -0.72 -11.88
CA SER A 47 -11.06 -0.11 -12.48
C SER A 47 -11.01 1.42 -12.54
N LEU A 48 -10.16 2.05 -11.72
CA LEU A 48 -9.96 3.49 -11.64
C LEU A 48 -8.65 3.94 -12.29
N GLU A 49 -7.89 3.02 -12.91
CA GLU A 49 -6.56 3.27 -13.45
C GLU A 49 -5.57 3.84 -12.39
N LEU A 50 -5.67 3.35 -11.15
CA LEU A 50 -4.83 3.71 -10.01
C LEU A 50 -4.02 2.52 -9.50
N ASP A 51 -3.05 2.80 -8.64
CA ASP A 51 -2.28 1.79 -7.91
C ASP A 51 -2.83 1.60 -6.49
N LEU A 52 -2.89 0.35 -6.03
CA LEU A 52 -3.04 0.04 -4.61
C LEU A 52 -1.66 0.18 -3.93
N VAL A 53 -1.56 1.13 -3.01
CA VAL A 53 -0.30 1.48 -2.36
C VAL A 53 -0.35 1.15 -0.87
N LEU A 54 0.61 0.35 -0.38
CA LEU A 54 0.75 0.10 1.06
C LEU A 54 1.40 1.31 1.73
N VAL A 55 0.65 2.02 2.57
CA VAL A 55 1.13 3.26 3.25
C VAL A 55 1.57 3.01 4.69
N SER A 56 1.12 1.91 5.31
CA SER A 56 1.55 1.48 6.63
C SER A 56 1.49 -0.03 6.69
N GLU A 57 2.55 -0.66 7.19
CA GLU A 57 2.48 -2.03 7.67
C GLU A 57 1.78 -2.01 9.04
N GLY A 58 0.94 -3.01 9.29
CA GLY A 58 0.43 -3.22 10.65
C GLY A 58 1.61 -3.57 11.56
N LYS A 59 1.65 -3.03 12.76
CA LYS A 59 2.53 -3.59 13.79
C LYS A 59 2.01 -5.00 14.08
N GLU A 60 2.87 -6.01 14.01
CA GLU A 60 2.55 -7.30 14.62
C GLU A 60 2.14 -7.04 16.08
N ALA A 61 1.00 -7.60 16.47
CA ALA A 61 0.45 -7.45 17.81
C ALA A 61 1.28 -8.23 18.84
#